data_AF-A0A0P0Y0S0-F1
#
_entry.id   AF-A0A0P0Y0S0-F1
#
_cell.length_a   1.000
_cell.length_b   1.000
_cell.length_c   1.000
_cell.angle_alpha   90.00
_cell.angle_beta   90.00
_cell.angle_gamma   90.00
#
_symmetry.space_group_name_H-M   'P 1'
#
loop_
_entity.id
_entity.type
_entity.pdbx_description
1 polymer ?
#
loop_
_entity_poly.entity_id
_entity_poly.type
_entity_poly.pdbx_seq_one_letter_code
_entity_poly.pdbx_strand_id
1 'polypeptide(L)'
;MRDVQNPIVVDQNYCPGNVNCPGQSSGVKISDVEYEGITGTSATAVAVRFDCSGSNPCTGIRLRNINLTYDGGGGKPARSFCKNAGGSASGVVIPPSCL
;
A
#
# COMPACT_ATOMS: atom_id res chain seq x y z
N MET A 1 -5.06 -4.65 -14.64
CA MET A 1 -4.42 -3.31 -14.65
C MET A 1 -2.98 -3.42 -15.11
N ARG A 2 -2.42 -2.38 -15.75
CA ARG A 2 -1.08 -2.41 -16.35
C ARG A 2 -0.38 -1.07 -16.14
N ASP A 3 0.90 -1.11 -15.78
CA ASP A 3 1.80 0.03 -15.65
C ASP A 3 1.23 1.16 -14.75
N VAL A 4 0.60 0.77 -13.64
CA VAL A 4 0.05 1.71 -12.66
C VAL A 4 1.14 2.07 -11.65
N GLN A 5 1.34 3.35 -11.31
CA GLN A 5 2.43 3.77 -10.41
C GLN A 5 2.51 2.92 -9.12
N ASN A 6 1.44 2.88 -8.34
CA ASN A 6 1.29 2.05 -7.15
C ASN A 6 -0.15 1.50 -7.13
N PRO A 7 -0.39 0.23 -7.51
CA PRO A 7 -1.75 -0.29 -7.60
C PRO A 7 -2.58 -0.28 -6.31
N ILE A 8 -1.94 -0.38 -5.13
CA ILE A 8 -2.62 -0.30 -3.83
C ILE A 8 -1.94 0.77 -2.99
N VAL A 9 -2.69 1.79 -2.57
CA VAL A 9 -2.20 2.91 -1.75
C VAL A 9 -3.20 3.28 -0.65
N VAL A 10 -2.70 3.40 0.58
CA VAL A 10 -3.28 4.20 1.66
C VAL A 10 -2.22 5.22 2.07
N ASP A 11 -2.55 6.50 2.00
CA ASP A 11 -1.65 7.59 2.36
C ASP A 11 -2.34 8.53 3.36
N GLN A 12 -2.02 8.36 4.64
CA GLN A 12 -2.47 9.24 5.71
C GLN A 12 -1.48 10.39 5.99
N ASN A 13 -0.41 10.49 5.22
CA ASN A 13 0.55 11.60 5.25
C ASN A 13 0.45 12.46 3.97
N TYR A 14 -0.70 12.39 3.29
CA TYR A 14 -0.93 13.09 2.04
C TYR A 14 -0.76 14.60 2.20
N CYS A 15 0.20 15.17 1.47
CA CYS A 15 0.44 16.60 1.41
C CYS A 15 0.63 17.06 -0.04
N PRO A 16 -0.39 17.68 -0.66
CA PRO A 16 -0.31 18.17 -2.03
C PRO A 16 0.88 19.11 -2.26
N GLY A 17 1.74 18.75 -3.23
CA GLY A 17 2.90 19.55 -3.61
C GLY A 17 3.97 19.70 -2.52
N ASN A 18 3.82 19.03 -1.37
CA ASN A 18 4.64 19.22 -0.18
C ASN A 18 4.71 20.68 0.30
N VAL A 19 3.65 21.47 0.06
CA VAL A 19 3.57 22.88 0.45
C VAL A 19 2.71 23.02 1.69
N ASN A 20 3.23 23.69 2.73
CA ASN A 20 2.51 23.97 3.98
C ASN A 20 1.90 22.72 4.66
N CYS A 21 2.61 21.59 4.60
CA CYS A 21 2.15 20.36 5.24
C CYS A 21 2.06 20.58 6.76
N PRO A 22 0.86 20.45 7.37
CA PRO A 22 0.78 20.46 8.82
C PRO A 22 1.56 19.23 9.31
N GLY A 23 2.59 19.42 10.14
CA GLY A 23 3.35 18.31 10.76
C GLY A 23 2.52 17.51 11.78
N GLN A 24 1.19 17.60 11.68
CA GLN A 24 0.21 16.95 12.52
C GLN A 24 -0.14 15.60 11.92
N SER A 25 -0.38 14.64 12.79
CA SER A 25 -0.78 13.30 12.39
C SER A 25 -2.25 13.29 11.94
N SER A 26 -2.61 12.49 10.92
CA SER A 26 -3.98 12.44 10.42
C SER A 26 -4.96 12.05 11.53
N GLY A 27 -6.08 12.79 11.62
CA GLY A 27 -7.20 12.49 12.52
C GLY A 27 -8.18 11.44 11.98
N VAL A 28 -7.95 10.95 10.77
CA VAL A 28 -8.81 9.93 10.14
C VAL A 28 -8.40 8.55 10.63
N LYS A 29 -9.36 7.73 11.05
CA LYS A 29 -9.15 6.32 11.38
C LYS A 29 -9.58 5.44 10.21
N ILE A 30 -8.71 4.54 9.78
CA ILE A 30 -8.98 3.55 8.72
C ILE A 30 -8.92 2.16 9.35
N SER A 31 -9.99 1.39 9.21
CA SER A 31 -10.06 0.03 9.73
C SER A 31 -10.88 -0.91 8.87
N ASP A 32 -10.58 -2.21 8.96
CA ASP A 32 -11.34 -3.31 8.33
C ASP A 32 -11.50 -3.16 6.81
N VAL A 33 -10.41 -2.80 6.14
CA VAL A 33 -10.33 -2.69 4.67
C VAL A 33 -9.88 -4.02 4.08
N GLU A 34 -10.61 -4.53 3.10
CA GLU A 34 -10.24 -5.75 2.36
C GLU A 34 -9.88 -5.43 0.90
N TYR A 35 -8.74 -5.96 0.47
CA TYR A 35 -8.29 -5.98 -0.92
C TYR A 35 -8.26 -7.43 -1.39
N GLU A 36 -9.05 -7.76 -2.40
CA GLU A 36 -9.18 -9.14 -2.89
C GLU A 36 -9.05 -9.23 -4.42
N GLY A 37 -8.32 -10.24 -4.89
CA GLY A 37 -8.32 -10.65 -6.31
C GLY A 37 -7.61 -9.68 -7.25
N ILE A 38 -6.73 -8.83 -6.73
CA ILE A 38 -6.09 -7.75 -7.50
C ILE A 38 -4.89 -8.31 -8.26
N THR A 39 -4.94 -8.24 -9.60
CA THR A 39 -3.86 -8.70 -10.49
C THR A 39 -3.44 -7.63 -11.50
N GLY A 40 -2.13 -7.45 -11.70
CA GLY A 40 -1.60 -6.53 -12.71
C GLY A 40 -0.13 -6.16 -12.54
N THR A 41 0.29 -5.06 -13.18
CA THR A 41 1.67 -4.58 -13.11
C THR A 41 1.77 -3.16 -12.52
N SER A 42 2.83 -2.91 -11.76
CA SER A 42 3.20 -1.59 -11.25
C SER A 42 4.28 -0.93 -12.12
N ALA A 43 4.21 0.39 -12.25
CA ALA A 43 5.24 1.22 -12.90
C ALA A 43 6.37 1.63 -11.94
N THR A 44 6.14 1.53 -10.62
CA THR A 44 7.16 1.73 -9.59
C THR A 44 7.48 0.42 -8.87
N ALA A 45 8.66 0.36 -8.22
CA ALA A 45 9.09 -0.82 -7.48
C ALA A 45 8.21 -1.14 -6.26
N VAL A 46 7.49 -0.16 -5.72
CA VAL A 46 6.57 -0.36 -4.58
C VAL A 46 5.16 -0.51 -5.15
N ALA A 47 4.63 -1.73 -5.23
CA ALA A 47 3.28 -1.93 -5.76
C ALA A 47 2.19 -1.69 -4.70
N VAL A 48 2.50 -1.98 -3.43
CA VAL A 48 1.59 -1.83 -2.29
C VAL A 48 2.21 -0.84 -1.31
N ARG A 49 1.49 0.25 -0.98
CA ARG A 49 1.93 1.27 -0.02
C ARG A 49 0.84 1.55 1.01
N PHE A 50 1.10 1.21 2.27
CA PHE A 50 0.30 1.63 3.41
C PHE A 50 1.13 2.59 4.27
N ASP A 51 0.93 3.88 4.09
CA ASP A 51 1.60 4.94 4.84
C ASP A 51 0.62 5.56 5.84
N CYS A 52 0.41 4.87 6.96
CA CYS A 52 -0.58 5.22 7.94
C CYS A 52 -0.03 6.16 9.03
N SER A 53 -0.97 6.85 9.67
CA SER A 53 -0.76 7.81 10.75
C SER A 53 -0.20 7.13 11.99
N GLY A 54 0.73 7.78 12.68
CA GLY A 54 1.27 7.28 13.95
C GLY A 54 0.29 7.41 15.09
N SER A 55 -0.56 8.45 15.08
CA SER A 55 -1.60 8.63 16.12
C SER A 55 -2.85 7.81 15.84
N ASN A 56 -3.14 7.52 14.56
CA ASN A 56 -4.29 6.75 14.12
C ASN A 56 -3.85 5.64 13.15
N PRO A 57 -3.14 4.60 13.64
CA PRO A 57 -2.67 3.51 12.80
C PRO A 57 -3.82 2.81 12.09
N CYS A 58 -3.56 2.31 10.89
CA CYS A 58 -4.53 1.49 10.16
C CYS A 58 -4.59 0.09 10.77
N THR A 59 -5.80 -0.44 10.98
CA THR A 59 -5.99 -1.75 11.62
C THR A 59 -6.94 -2.66 10.84
N GLY A 60 -6.68 -3.96 10.80
CA GLY A 60 -7.58 -4.90 10.14
C GLY A 60 -7.56 -4.81 8.61
N ILE A 61 -6.45 -4.36 8.02
CA ILE A 61 -6.27 -4.45 6.56
C ILE A 61 -6.13 -5.93 6.18
N ARG A 62 -6.89 -6.41 5.19
CA ARG A 62 -6.83 -7.79 4.71
C ARG A 62 -6.39 -7.79 3.25
N LEU A 63 -5.30 -8.51 2.95
CA LEU A 63 -4.84 -8.78 1.59
C LEU A 63 -5.17 -10.23 1.22
N ARG A 64 -5.93 -10.44 0.15
CA ARG A 64 -6.29 -11.78 -0.33
C ARG A 64 -6.10 -11.92 -1.83
N ASN A 65 -5.35 -12.95 -2.25
CA ASN A 65 -5.17 -13.25 -3.68
C ASN A 65 -4.69 -12.03 -4.51
N ILE A 66 -3.60 -11.39 -4.05
CA ILE A 66 -2.96 -10.25 -4.67
C ILE A 66 -1.79 -10.74 -5.54
N ASN A 67 -1.73 -10.31 -6.80
CA ASN A 67 -0.66 -10.65 -7.72
C ASN A 67 -0.21 -9.43 -8.55
N LEU A 68 0.77 -8.72 -8.02
CA LEU A 68 1.32 -7.49 -8.58
C LEU A 68 2.80 -7.67 -8.87
N THR A 69 3.19 -7.46 -10.12
CA THR A 69 4.59 -7.50 -10.56
C THR A 69 5.06 -6.12 -11.01
N TYR A 70 6.36 -5.89 -11.00
CA TYR A 70 6.94 -4.60 -11.40
C TYR A 70 7.39 -4.66 -12.87
N ASP A 71 6.80 -3.81 -13.73
CA ASP A 71 7.06 -3.81 -15.18
C ASP A 71 8.39 -3.09 -15.51
N GLY A 72 8.71 -2.02 -14.78
CA GLY A 72 9.84 -1.11 -15.09
C GLY A 72 11.23 -1.55 -14.61
N GLY A 73 11.40 -2.77 -14.09
CA GLY A 73 12.53 -3.13 -13.22
C GLY A 73 13.60 -4.05 -13.78
N GLY A 74 13.56 -4.44 -15.06
CA GLY A 74 14.51 -5.41 -15.61
C GLY A 74 14.46 -6.77 -14.89
N GLY A 75 13.26 -7.23 -14.52
CA GLY A 75 13.03 -8.50 -13.81
C GLY A 75 13.08 -8.41 -12.28
N LYS A 76 13.30 -7.23 -11.70
CA LYS A 76 13.22 -7.04 -10.23
C LYS A 76 11.79 -7.25 -9.72
N PRO A 77 11.61 -7.89 -8.55
CA PRO A 77 10.29 -8.07 -7.96
C PRO A 77 9.70 -6.74 -7.47
N ALA A 78 8.38 -6.64 -7.50
CA ALA A 78 7.64 -5.59 -6.80
C ALA A 78 7.85 -5.71 -5.27
N ARG A 79 7.52 -4.65 -4.54
CA ARG A 79 7.68 -4.56 -3.08
C ARG A 79 6.44 -3.97 -2.42
N SER A 80 6.30 -4.26 -1.13
CA SER A 80 5.31 -3.66 -0.24
C SER A 80 5.99 -2.68 0.72
N PHE A 81 5.33 -1.59 1.05
CA PHE A 81 5.73 -0.63 2.07
C PHE A 81 4.60 -0.48 3.09
N CYS A 82 4.92 -0.61 4.38
CA CYS A 82 3.99 -0.45 5.47
C CYS A 82 4.60 0.46 6.55
N LYS A 83 3.81 1.42 7.01
CA LYS A 83 4.11 2.25 8.18
C LYS A 83 2.82 2.40 8.98
N ASN A 84 2.86 2.06 10.27
CA ASN A 84 1.71 2.11 11.18
C ASN A 84 0.45 1.39 10.65
N ALA A 85 0.64 0.28 9.93
CA ALA A 85 -0.43 -0.51 9.35
C ALA A 85 -0.37 -1.93 9.91
N GLY A 86 -1.50 -2.44 10.39
CA GLY A 86 -1.64 -3.79 10.91
C GLY A 86 -2.77 -4.54 10.22
N GLY A 87 -2.56 -5.81 9.94
CA GLY A 87 -3.50 -6.58 9.14
C GLY A 87 -3.16 -8.06 9.00
N SER A 88 -3.68 -8.67 7.96
CA SER A 88 -3.36 -10.04 7.60
C SER A 88 -3.32 -10.23 6.08
N ALA A 89 -2.59 -11.25 5.65
CA ALA A 89 -2.46 -11.67 4.27
C ALA A 89 -2.83 -13.14 4.13
N SER A 90 -3.56 -13.50 3.08
CA SER A 90 -3.99 -14.89 2.82
C SER A 90 -4.02 -15.22 1.32
N GLY A 91 -3.81 -16.49 1.00
CA GLY A 91 -3.70 -16.95 -0.39
C GLY A 91 -2.41 -16.47 -1.07
N VAL A 92 -2.46 -16.28 -2.38
CA VAL A 92 -1.31 -15.71 -3.13
C VAL A 92 -1.21 -14.23 -2.81
N VAL A 93 -0.06 -13.77 -2.31
CA VAL A 93 0.20 -12.35 -2.07
C VAL A 93 1.59 -12.01 -2.59
N ILE A 94 1.61 -11.47 -3.81
CA ILE A 94 2.79 -10.97 -4.51
C ILE A 94 2.53 -9.48 -4.80
N PRO A 95 3.43 -8.55 -4.40
CA PRO A 95 4.64 -8.78 -3.60
C PRO A 95 4.35 -9.26 -2.16
N PRO A 96 5.34 -9.82 -1.44
CA PRO A 96 5.16 -10.25 -0.06
C PRO A 96 4.55 -9.16 0.82
N SER A 97 3.60 -9.54 1.68
CA SER A 97 2.95 -8.62 2.62
C SER A 97 3.97 -8.04 3.61
N CYS A 98 3.72 -6.78 4.03
CA CYS A 98 4.37 -6.14 5.17
C CYS A 98 3.41 -5.84 6.32
N LEU A 99 2.15 -6.29 6.21
CA LEU A 99 1.14 -6.30 7.27
C LEU A 99 1.36 -7.46 8.24
#